data_AF-A0A9X3IPY5-F1
#
_entry.id   AF-A0A9X3IPY5-F1
#
_cell.length_a   1.000
_cell.length_b   1.000
_cell.length_c   1.000
_cell.angle_alpha   90.00
_cell.angle_beta   90.00
_cell.angle_gamma   90.00
#
_symmetry.space_group_name_H-M   'P 1'
#
loop_
_entity.id
_entity.type
_entity.pdbx_description
1 polymer ?
#
loop_
_entity_poly.entity_id
_entity_poly.type
_entity_poly.pdbx_seq_one_letter_code
_entity_poly.pdbx_strand_id
1 'polypeptide(L)' 'LKLSLADLPDKGIRQKRQSDGRRQVFVHGRSIETRPESVKARQTFGHFEVDTMQSGKRRGDVLVTITERLSRQHIVRQV' A
#
# COMPACT_ATOMS: atom_id res chain seq x y z
N LEU A 1 3.50 22.06 -13.63
CA LEU A 1 4.95 22.02 -13.37
C LEU A 1 5.61 21.18 -14.46
N LYS A 2 6.68 21.66 -15.12
CA LYS A 2 7.57 20.81 -15.91
C LYS A 2 8.74 20.43 -14.99
N LEU A 3 8.97 19.14 -14.78
CA LEU A 3 10.13 18.62 -14.07
C LEU A 3 11.13 18.09 -15.10
N SER A 4 12.40 18.44 -14.93
CA SER A 4 13.53 17.94 -15.73
C SER A 4 14.25 16.80 -14.99
N LEU A 5 15.17 16.12 -15.67
CA LEU A 5 16.03 15.14 -15.00
C LEU A 5 16.90 15.76 -13.90
N ALA A 6 17.24 17.05 -13.98
CA ALA A 6 18.04 17.72 -12.95
C ALA A 6 17.27 17.93 -11.63
N ASP A 7 15.93 17.90 -11.67
CA ASP A 7 15.05 18.09 -10.51
C ASP A 7 14.78 16.77 -9.74
N LEU A 8 15.25 15.63 -10.25
CA LEU A 8 15.14 14.33 -9.58
C LEU A 8 16.35 14.11 -8.63
N PRO A 9 16.15 13.51 -7.43
CA PRO A 9 17.21 13.34 -6.43
C PRO A 9 18.50 12.69 -6.96
N ASP A 10 18.38 11.61 -7.72
CA ASP A 10 19.52 10.89 -8.32
C ASP A 10 19.84 11.33 -9.76
N LYS A 11 19.20 12.40 -10.26
CA LYS A 11 19.29 12.88 -11.65
C LYS A 11 18.99 11.83 -12.74
N GLY A 12 18.22 10.81 -12.38
CA GLY A 12 17.91 9.63 -13.22
C GLY A 12 18.91 8.47 -13.12
N ILE A 13 20.00 8.61 -12.37
CA ILE A 13 21.04 7.59 -12.20
C ILE A 13 20.52 6.45 -11.31
N ARG A 14 20.38 5.25 -11.86
CA ARG A 14 19.94 4.06 -11.10
C ARG A 14 21.11 3.21 -10.62
N GLN A 15 21.54 3.43 -9.37
CA GLN A 15 22.50 2.56 -8.67
C GLN A 15 21.91 1.15 -8.47
N LYS A 16 22.46 0.14 -9.15
CA LYS A 16 22.03 -1.26 -9.01
C LYS A 16 22.63 -1.87 -7.74
N ARG A 17 21.84 -1.93 -6.65
CA ARG A 17 22.24 -2.62 -5.40
C ARG A 17 22.73 -4.05 -5.72
N GLN A 18 23.89 -4.39 -5.18
CA GLN A 18 24.45 -5.75 -5.23
C GLN A 18 23.45 -6.76 -4.62
N SER A 19 23.48 -8.00 -5.11
CA SER A 19 22.66 -9.10 -4.60
C SER A 19 23.31 -9.71 -3.36
N ASP A 20 22.63 -9.59 -2.22
CA ASP A 20 23.06 -10.10 -0.90
C ASP A 20 22.88 -11.61 -0.71
N GLY A 21 22.33 -12.33 -1.69
CA GLY A 21 21.98 -13.75 -1.61
C GLY A 21 20.86 -14.09 -0.62
N ARG A 22 20.32 -13.10 0.10
CA ARG A 22 19.38 -13.27 1.24
C ARG A 22 17.96 -12.83 0.93
N ARG A 23 17.69 -12.32 -0.28
CA ARG A 23 16.34 -12.07 -0.75
C ARG A 23 15.52 -13.36 -0.82
N GLN A 24 14.79 -13.64 0.26
CA GLN A 24 13.60 -14.46 0.23
C GLN A 24 12.73 -13.97 -0.94
N VAL A 25 12.38 -14.89 -1.85
CA VAL A 25 11.51 -14.55 -2.98
C VAL A 25 10.15 -14.23 -2.40
N PHE A 26 9.79 -12.94 -2.38
CA PHE A 26 8.43 -12.51 -2.11
C PHE A 26 7.54 -13.12 -3.18
N VAL A 27 6.86 -14.21 -2.84
CA VAL A 27 5.82 -14.79 -3.68
C VAL A 27 4.71 -13.75 -3.75
N HIS A 28 4.66 -13.01 -4.85
CA HIS A 28 3.65 -11.98 -5.04
C HIS A 28 2.29 -12.69 -5.06
N GLY A 29 1.38 -12.25 -4.19
CA GLY A 29 0.01 -12.76 -4.17
C GLY A 29 -0.68 -12.52 -5.52
N ARG A 30 -1.75 -13.28 -5.80
CA ARG A 30 -2.61 -13.04 -6.98
C ARG A 30 -2.99 -11.56 -7.06
N SER A 31 -2.80 -10.94 -8.23
CA SER A 31 -3.07 -9.50 -8.44
C SER A 31 -4.47 -9.15 -7.98
N ILE A 32 -4.65 -7.94 -7.43
CA ILE A 32 -5.95 -7.39 -7.07
C ILE A 32 -6.93 -7.38 -8.26
N GLU A 33 -6.42 -7.26 -9.49
CA GLU A 33 -7.17 -7.31 -10.75
C GLU A 33 -7.71 -8.71 -11.05
N THR A 34 -7.02 -9.76 -10.58
CA THR A 34 -7.41 -11.18 -10.77
C THR A 34 -8.38 -11.72 -9.71
N ARG A 35 -8.94 -10.84 -8.87
CA ARG A 35 -9.96 -11.22 -7.88
C ARG A 35 -11.30 -11.51 -8.59
N PRO A 36 -12.02 -12.58 -8.23
CA PRO A 36 -13.32 -12.88 -8.83
C PRO A 36 -14.35 -11.79 -8.50
N GLU A 37 -15.28 -11.55 -9.42
CA GLU A 37 -16.17 -10.39 -9.37
C GLU A 37 -17.09 -10.35 -8.14
N SER A 38 -17.42 -11.51 -7.56
CA SER A 38 -18.14 -11.63 -6.29
C SER A 38 -17.49 -10.82 -5.15
N VAL A 39 -16.17 -10.65 -5.16
CA VAL A 39 -15.44 -9.83 -4.16
C VAL A 39 -15.77 -8.33 -4.31
N LYS A 40 -16.23 -7.87 -5.47
CA LYS A 40 -16.72 -6.49 -5.67
C LYS A 40 -18.06 -6.25 -4.95
N ALA A 41 -18.91 -7.27 -4.86
CA ALA A 41 -20.25 -7.19 -4.28
C ALA A 41 -20.28 -7.14 -2.74
N ARG A 42 -19.19 -7.50 -2.06
CA ARG A 42 -18.99 -7.41 -0.59
C ARG A 42 -20.05 -8.12 0.27
N GLN A 43 -20.75 -9.12 -0.26
CA GLN A 43 -21.90 -9.78 0.41
C GLN A 43 -21.53 -10.67 1.61
N THR A 44 -20.24 -10.95 1.82
CA THR A 44 -19.72 -11.87 2.85
C THR A 44 -19.02 -11.13 3.98
N PHE A 45 -19.42 -11.45 5.22
CA PHE A 45 -18.78 -10.95 6.44
C PHE A 45 -17.36 -11.49 6.63
N GLY A 46 -16.53 -10.76 7.39
CA GLY A 46 -15.19 -11.19 7.77
C GLY A 46 -14.13 -10.90 6.70
N HIS A 47 -14.48 -10.11 5.69
CA HIS A 47 -13.52 -9.54 4.76
C HIS A 47 -13.13 -8.14 5.25
N PHE A 48 -11.85 -7.97 5.59
CA PHE A 48 -11.31 -6.69 6.05
C PHE A 48 -10.41 -6.05 5.00
N GLU A 49 -10.56 -4.74 4.79
CA GLU A 49 -9.58 -3.89 4.11
C GLU A 49 -8.79 -3.12 5.18
N VAL A 50 -7.49 -2.92 4.95
CA VAL A 50 -6.58 -2.21 5.88
C VAL A 50 -5.80 -1.16 5.09
N ASP A 51 -6.01 0.11 5.44
CA ASP A 51 -5.42 1.27 4.80
C ASP A 51 -4.55 2.06 5.80
N THR A 52 -3.53 2.76 5.30
CA THR A 52 -2.64 3.60 6.12
C THR A 52 -2.49 5.00 5.52
N MET A 53 -2.74 6.04 6.31
CA MET A 53 -2.60 7.45 5.90
C MET A 53 -1.60 8.16 6.80
N GLN A 54 -0.56 8.78 6.24
CA GLN A 54 0.43 9.55 7.00
C GLN A 54 0.14 11.06 6.92
N SER A 55 0.25 11.77 8.05
CA SER A 55 0.04 13.22 8.10
C SER A 55 1.22 13.99 7.49
N GLY A 56 1.02 14.60 6.32
CA GLY A 56 2.02 15.49 5.70
C GLY A 56 2.40 16.71 6.54
N LYS A 57 1.61 17.06 7.58
CA LYS A 57 1.88 18.19 8.49
C LYS A 57 2.69 17.80 9.73
N ARG A 58 2.78 16.51 10.08
CA ARG A 58 3.47 16.01 11.27
C ARG A 58 4.20 14.71 10.92
N ARG A 59 5.53 14.79 10.78
CA ARG A 59 6.38 13.60 10.57
C ARG A 59 6.21 12.66 11.76
N GLY A 60 5.72 11.45 11.49
CA GLY A 60 5.50 10.41 12.50
C GLY A 60 4.05 9.95 12.54
N ASP A 61 3.08 10.87 12.58
CA ASP A 61 1.65 10.54 12.75
C ASP A 61 1.10 9.71 11.57
N VAL A 62 0.82 8.42 11.82
CA VAL A 62 0.10 7.53 10.89
C VAL A 62 -1.28 7.20 11.46
N LEU A 63 -2.29 7.21 10.61
CA LEU A 63 -3.60 6.63 10.87
C LEU A 63 -3.71 5.30 10.14
N VAL A 64 -3.99 4.22 10.88
CA VAL A 64 -4.37 2.92 10.35
C VAL A 64 -5.88 2.80 10.43
N THR A 65 -6.51 2.45 9.31
CA THR A 65 -7.96 2.21 9.22
C THR A 65 -8.20 0.76 8.82
N ILE A 66 -8.93 0.02 9.64
CA ILE A 66 -9.40 -1.34 9.37
C ILE A 66 -10.91 -1.26 9.10
N THR A 67 -11.35 -1.78 7.96
CA THR A 67 -12.75 -1.69 7.50
C THR A 67 -13.32 -3.08 7.21
N GLU A 68 -14.41 -3.46 7.87
CA GLU A 68 -15.17 -4.66 7.50
C GLU A 68 -16.08 -4.34 6.29
N ARG A 69 -16.02 -5.18 5.24
CA ARG A 69 -16.50 -4.81 3.90
C ARG A 69 -18.00 -4.92 3.71
N LEU A 70 -18.68 -5.79 4.46
CA LEU A 70 -20.13 -5.97 4.40
C LEU A 70 -20.84 -4.89 5.23
N SER A 71 -20.53 -4.86 6.52
CA SER A 71 -21.16 -4.00 7.54
C SER A 71 -20.70 -2.54 7.51
N ARG A 72 -19.54 -2.26 6.88
CA ARG A 72 -18.86 -0.95 6.88
C ARG A 72 -18.54 -0.42 8.27
N GLN A 73 -18.32 -1.33 9.23
CA GLN A 73 -17.74 -0.96 10.52
C GLN A 73 -16.25 -0.64 10.33
N HIS A 74 -15.81 0.45 10.96
CA HIS A 74 -14.45 0.98 10.85
C HIS A 74 -13.78 1.03 12.22
N ILE A 75 -12.54 0.55 12.30
CA ILE A 75 -11.64 0.75 13.43
C ILE A 75 -10.52 1.68 12.94
N VAL A 76 -10.38 2.85 13.55
CA VAL A 76 -9.33 3.83 13.22
C VAL A 76 -8.40 3.98 14.40
N ARG A 77 -7.09 3.90 14.17
CA ARG A 77 -6.06 4.01 15.22
C ARG A 77 -4.89 4.87 14.75
N GLN A 78 -4.45 5.79 15.61
CA GLN A 78 -3.17 6.47 15.45
C GLN A 78 -2.02 5.58 15.94
N VAL A 79 -0.96 5.51 15.14
CA VAL A 79 0.23 4.66 15.28
C VAL A 79 1.48 5.47 14.92
#